data_AF-A0A1Y6C7E8-F1
#
_entry.id   AF-A0A1Y6C7E8-F1
#
_cell.length_a   1.000
_cell.length_b   1.000
_cell.length_c   1.000
_cell.angle_alpha   90.00
_cell.angle_beta   90.00
_cell.angle_gamma   90.00
#
_symmetry.space_group_name_H-M   'P 1'
#
loop_
_entity.id
_entity.type
_entity.pdbx_description
1 polymer ?
#
loop_
_entity_poly.entity_id
_entity_poly.type
_entity_poly.pdbx_seq_one_letter_code
_entity_poly.pdbx_strand_id
1 'polypeptide(L)'
;MNYALNFVSSRDLYLRNPLRRDNEELEGYLNFDTTLAYRPTKEYSLTLKVQNVFDNEYYHPGGEQADSGINRSQPAAGFRNSLIPQAKRTFLVGLKAKF
;
A
#
# COMPACT_ATOMS: atom_id res chain seq x y z
N MET A 1 -21.30 -2.42 -4.95
CA MET A 1 -20.21 -1.44 -5.06
C MET A 1 -19.65 -1.21 -3.66
N ASN A 2 -18.33 -1.12 -3.51
CA ASN A 2 -17.67 -0.81 -2.25
C ASN A 2 -16.57 0.22 -2.51
N TYR A 3 -16.43 1.19 -1.61
CA TYR A 3 -15.40 2.21 -1.64
C TYR A 3 -14.67 2.22 -0.30
N ALA A 4 -13.34 2.34 -0.34
CA ALA A 4 -12.52 2.47 0.85
C ALA A 4 -11.59 3.67 0.70
N LEU A 5 -11.59 4.55 1.69
CA LEU A 5 -10.74 5.73 1.76
C LEU A 5 -9.87 5.64 3.00
N ASN A 6 -8.56 5.71 2.81
CA ASN A 6 -7.57 5.65 3.87
C ASN A 6 -6.77 6.95 3.85
N PHE A 7 -6.93 7.78 4.88
CA PHE A 7 -6.15 8.99 5.07
C PHE A 7 -5.24 8.82 6.28
N VAL A 8 -3.95 9.06 6.11
CA VAL A 8 -2.96 9.08 7.17
C VAL A 8 -2.22 10.40 7.08
N SER A 9 -2.30 11.19 8.14
CA SER A 9 -1.51 12.43 8.27
C SER A 9 -0.03 12.10 8.40
N SER A 10 0.83 13.09 8.14
CA SER A 10 2.25 12.97 8.45
C SER A 10 2.42 12.63 9.93
N ARG A 11 3.40 11.76 10.20
CA ARG A 11 3.68 11.29 11.56
C ARG A 11 5.14 10.94 11.72
N ASP A 12 5.62 11.12 12.95
CA ASP A 12 6.93 10.63 13.36
C ASP A 12 6.96 9.11 13.33
N LEU A 13 8.11 8.57 12.94
CA LEU A 13 8.34 7.13 13.00
C LEU A 13 8.34 6.66 14.47
N TYR A 14 7.75 5.48 14.70
CA TYR A 14 7.67 4.86 16.03
C TYR A 14 9.05 4.74 16.69
N LEU A 15 9.11 4.80 18.03
CA LEU A 15 10.34 4.77 18.84
C LEU A 15 11.33 3.64 18.52
N ARG A 16 10.88 2.54 17.89
CA ARG A 16 11.70 1.39 17.51
C ARG A 16 12.20 1.44 16.06
N ASN A 17 11.81 2.44 15.27
CA ASN A 17 12.28 2.60 13.90
C ASN A 17 13.67 3.28 13.92
N PRO A 18 14.72 2.64 13.37
CA PRO A 18 16.07 3.19 13.35
C PRO A 18 16.17 4.56 12.66
N LEU A 19 15.27 4.85 11.71
CA LEU A 19 15.23 6.12 10.98
C LEU A 19 14.77 7.33 11.80
N ARG A 20 14.22 7.12 13.00
CA ARG A 20 13.90 8.25 13.90
C ARG A 20 15.17 9.01 14.30
N ARG A 21 16.33 8.34 14.33
CA ARG A 21 17.62 8.98 14.67
C ARG A 21 18.03 10.05 13.64
N ASP A 22 17.50 9.96 12.43
CA ASP A 22 17.77 10.87 11.32
C ASP A 22 16.67 11.95 11.16
N ASN A 23 15.73 12.03 12.14
CA ASN A 23 14.65 13.02 12.22
C ASN A 23 13.70 13.04 11.00
N GLU A 24 13.55 11.88 10.34
CA GLU A 24 12.71 11.72 9.17
C GLU A 24 11.22 11.59 9.56
N GLU A 25 10.41 12.50 9.03
CA GLU A 25 8.94 12.43 9.11
C GLU A 25 8.40 11.57 7.96
N LEU A 26 7.47 10.67 8.25
CA LEU A 26 6.77 9.94 7.20
C LEU A 26 5.69 10.87 6.63
N GLU A 27 5.80 11.18 5.33
CA GLU A 27 4.78 11.96 4.63
C GLU A 27 3.40 11.30 4.76
N GLY A 28 2.38 12.15 4.98
CA GLY A 28 1.00 11.70 4.99
C GLY A 28 0.55 11.24 3.61
N TYR A 29 -0.39 10.30 3.56
CA TYR A 29 -0.94 9.82 2.31
C TYR A 29 -2.46 9.70 2.36
N LEU A 30 -3.07 9.87 1.19
CA LEU A 30 -4.47 9.56 0.93
C LEU A 30 -4.52 8.40 -0.06
N ASN A 31 -5.12 7.28 0.31
CA ASN A 31 -5.34 6.16 -0.60
C ASN A 31 -6.84 5.94 -0.81
N PHE A 32 -7.26 5.74 -2.05
CA PHE A 32 -8.65 5.46 -2.42
C PHE A 32 -8.72 4.18 -3.23
N ASP A 33 -9.50 3.22 -2.74
CA ASP A 33 -9.77 1.94 -3.39
C ASP A 33 -11.26 1.84 -3.73
N THR A 34 -11.56 1.27 -4.89
CA THR A 34 -12.93 1.05 -5.36
C THR A 34 -13.12 -0.38 -5.85
N THR A 35 -14.29 -0.95 -5.58
CA THR A 35 -14.67 -2.29 -6.04
C THR A 35 -16.09 -2.28 -6.61
N LEU A 36 -16.19 -2.61 -7.89
CA LEU A 36 -17.43 -2.85 -8.60
C LEU A 36 -17.65 -4.36 -8.75
N ALA A 37 -18.81 -4.83 -8.31
CA ALA A 37 -19.25 -6.20 -8.56
C ALA A 37 -20.54 -6.15 -9.38
N TYR A 38 -20.55 -6.87 -10.48
CA TYR A 38 -21.69 -7.02 -11.37
C TYR A 38 -22.08 -8.51 -11.42
N ARG A 39 -23.36 -8.79 -11.20
CA ARG A 39 -23.89 -10.16 -11.16
C ARG A 39 -25.07 -10.23 -12.13
N PRO A 40 -24.83 -10.57 -13.41
CA PRO A 40 -25.90 -10.63 -14.42
C PRO A 40 -26.88 -11.78 -14.15
N THR A 41 -26.40 -12.91 -13.62
CA THR A 41 -27.25 -14.06 -13.24
C THR A 41 -26.82 -14.64 -11.90
N LYS A 42 -27.52 -15.65 -11.36
CA LYS A 42 -27.14 -16.28 -10.08
C LYS A 42 -25.86 -17.11 -10.20
N GLU A 43 -25.53 -17.52 -11.42
CA GLU A 43 -24.44 -18.40 -11.79
C GLU A 43 -23.15 -17.61 -12.05
N TYR A 44 -23.26 -16.38 -12.57
CA TYR A 44 -22.10 -15.58 -12.97
C TYR A 44 -21.93 -14.31 -12.12
N SER A 45 -20.70 -14.00 -11.74
CA SER A 45 -20.33 -12.73 -11.12
C SER A 45 -19.01 -12.22 -11.66
N LEU A 46 -19.01 -10.96 -12.08
CA LEU A 46 -17.83 -10.21 -12.47
C LEU A 46 -17.48 -9.22 -11.35
N THR A 47 -16.21 -9.11 -11.00
CA THR A 47 -15.71 -8.13 -10.02
C THR A 47 -14.54 -7.38 -10.63
N LEU A 48 -14.59 -6.06 -10.59
CA LEU A 48 -13.50 -5.15 -10.91
C LEU A 48 -13.11 -4.42 -9.63
N LYS A 49 -11.86 -4.55 -9.21
CA LYS A 49 -11.28 -3.81 -8.09
C LYS A 49 -10.14 -2.95 -8.60
N VAL A 50 -10.18 -1.67 -8.27
CA VAL A 50 -9.11 -0.72 -8.54
C VAL A 50 -8.58 -0.24 -7.20
N GLN A 51 -7.32 -0.53 -6.93
CA GLN A 51 -6.63 -0.10 -5.72
C GLN A 51 -5.74 1.09 -6.06
N ASN A 52 -5.64 2.03 -5.12
CA ASN A 52 -4.86 3.25 -5.28
C ASN A 52 -5.23 4.01 -6.57
N VAL A 53 -6.49 4.42 -6.65
CA VAL A 53 -7.08 5.09 -7.82
C VAL A 53 -6.28 6.35 -8.22
N PHE A 54 -5.77 7.08 -7.23
CA PHE A 54 -4.97 8.29 -7.44
C PHE A 54 -3.49 8.02 -7.78
N ASP A 55 -3.06 6.75 -7.79
CA ASP A 55 -1.69 6.36 -8.11
C ASP A 55 -0.63 6.97 -7.18
N ASN A 56 -0.99 7.15 -5.91
CA ASN A 56 -0.12 7.76 -4.91
C ASN A 56 1.01 6.81 -4.55
N GLU A 57 2.24 7.32 -4.50
CA GLU A 57 3.38 6.58 -3.98
C GLU A 57 3.47 6.86 -2.47
N TYR A 58 3.28 5.83 -1.65
CA TYR A 58 3.34 5.96 -0.20
C TYR A 58 4.02 4.75 0.43
N TYR A 59 4.45 4.95 1.67
CA TYR A 59 5.27 4.00 2.39
C TYR A 59 4.59 3.62 3.69
N HIS A 60 4.66 2.34 4.02
CA HIS A 60 4.31 1.88 5.35
C HIS A 60 5.58 1.69 6.18
N PRO A 61 5.56 2.06 7.47
CA PRO A 61 6.68 1.77 8.34
C PRO A 61 6.86 0.25 8.43
N GLY A 62 8.03 -0.23 8.02
CA GLY A 62 8.44 -1.62 8.12
C GLY A 62 8.73 -2.00 9.57
N GLY A 63 8.20 -3.15 10.01
CA GLY A 63 8.17 -3.57 11.40
C GLY A 63 9.45 -4.22 11.93
N GLU A 64 10.42 -4.59 11.08
CA GLU A 64 11.61 -5.29 11.54
C GLU A 64 12.89 -4.81 10.85
N GLN A 65 13.74 -4.15 11.63
CA GLN A 65 15.18 -3.92 11.40
C GLN A 65 15.53 -3.16 10.10
N ALA A 66 16.04 -1.93 10.22
CA ALA A 66 16.54 -1.18 9.07
C ALA A 66 18.05 -1.43 8.94
N ASP A 67 18.43 -2.46 8.18
CA ASP A 67 19.87 -2.68 7.93
C ASP A 67 20.37 -1.68 6.87
N SER A 68 19.53 -1.30 5.89
CA SER A 68 19.91 -0.42 4.78
C SER A 68 19.44 1.04 4.89
N GLY A 69 18.71 1.42 5.94
CA GLY A 69 18.08 2.73 6.05
C GLY A 69 17.20 3.08 4.82
N ILE A 70 17.24 4.35 4.38
CA ILE A 70 16.47 4.89 3.23
C ILE A 70 17.26 4.85 1.91
N ASN A 71 18.57 4.58 1.94
CA ASN A 71 19.45 4.76 0.79
C ASN A 71 19.22 3.68 -0.29
N ARG A 72 18.37 4.00 -1.28
CA ARG A 72 18.06 3.14 -2.43
C ARG A 72 19.24 2.97 -3.40
N SER A 73 20.28 3.77 -3.26
CA SER A 73 21.48 3.72 -4.11
C SER A 73 22.49 2.65 -3.68
N GLN A 74 22.28 2.02 -2.52
CA GLN A 74 23.13 0.93 -2.02
C GLN A 74 22.31 -0.34 -1.71
N PRO A 75 21.99 -1.16 -2.73
CA PRO A 75 21.23 -2.40 -2.56
C PRO A 75 21.93 -3.46 -1.68
N ALA A 76 23.21 -3.26 -1.33
CA ALA A 76 24.00 -4.16 -0.51
C ALA A 76 23.99 -3.84 1.00
N ALA A 77 23.30 -2.79 1.44
CA ALA A 77 23.29 -2.40 2.86
C ALA A 77 22.34 -3.27 3.74
N GLY A 78 21.59 -4.19 3.14
CA GLY A 78 20.77 -5.18 3.86
C GLY A 78 19.40 -5.36 3.21
N PHE A 79 18.80 -6.54 3.43
CA PHE A 79 17.50 -6.92 2.81
C PHE A 79 16.30 -6.24 3.49
N ARG A 80 16.48 -5.71 4.70
CA ARG A 80 15.40 -5.16 5.52
C ARG A 80 15.41 -3.63 5.50
N ASN A 81 14.35 -3.05 4.92
CA ASN A 81 14.12 -1.61 4.82
C ASN A 81 13.02 -1.19 5.81
N SER A 82 13.26 -0.11 6.56
CA SER A 82 12.32 0.51 7.50
C SER A 82 11.11 1.15 6.84
N LEU A 83 11.11 1.34 5.52
CA LEU A 83 9.98 1.85 4.74
C LEU A 83 9.63 0.85 3.65
N ILE A 84 8.43 0.30 3.72
CA ILE A 84 7.92 -0.67 2.76
C ILE A 84 7.10 0.07 1.69
N PRO A 85 7.56 0.12 0.43
CA PRO A 85 6.79 0.73 -0.65
C PRO A 85 5.47 0.00 -0.83
N GLN A 86 4.39 0.75 -0.89
CA GLN A 86 3.08 0.18 -1.23
C GLN A 86 2.88 0.14 -2.73
N ALA A 87 2.05 -0.80 -3.18
CA ALA A 87 1.72 -0.92 -4.59
C ALA A 87 1.07 0.37 -5.10
N LYS A 88 1.52 0.81 -6.27
CA LYS A 88 0.90 1.87 -7.08
C LYS A 88 -0.48 1.42 -7.59
N ARG A 89 -1.09 2.18 -8.48
CA ARG A 89 -2.42 1.84 -9.00
C ARG A 89 -2.47 0.42 -9.57
N THR A 90 -3.35 -0.41 -9.01
CA THR A 90 -3.46 -1.83 -9.35
C THR A 90 -4.90 -2.19 -9.72
N PHE A 91 -5.05 -2.98 -10.77
CA PHE A 91 -6.35 -3.45 -11.26
C PHE A 91 -6.47 -4.95 -11.04
N LEU A 92 -7.57 -5.38 -10.42
CA LEU A 92 -7.91 -6.78 -10.28
C LEU A 92 -9.26 -7.04 -10.93
N VAL A 93 -9.31 -8.07 -11.76
CA VAL A 93 -10.53 -8.55 -12.40
C VAL A 93 -10.77 -9.98 -11.93
N GLY A 94 -11.98 -10.25 -11.45
CA GLY A 94 -12.41 -11.56 -11.01
C GLY A 94 -13.67 -11.98 -11.75
N LEU A 95 -13.68 -13.21 -12.26
CA LEU A 95 -14.86 -13.89 -12.78
C LEU A 95 -15.15 -15.09 -11.88
N LYS A 96 -16.40 -15.21 -11.45
CA LYS A 96 -16.89 -16.36 -10.68
C LYS A 96 -18.07 -16.98 -11.42
N ALA A 97 -17.96 -18.26 -11.73
CA ALA A 97 -19.04 -19.09 -12.25
C ALA A 97 -19.41 -20.15 -11.20
N LYS A 98 -20.71 -20.41 -11.03
CA LYS A 98 -21.24 -21.48 -10.19
C LYS A 98 -22.01 -22.45 -11.10
N PHE A 99 -21.60 -23.71 -11.08
CA PHE A 99 -22.25 -24.83 -11.75
C PHE A 99 -23.14 -25.58 -10.75
#